data_AF-A0A967GSV9-F1
#
_entry.id   AF-A0A967GSV9-F1
#
_cell.length_a   1.000
_cell.length_b   1.000
_cell.length_c   1.000
_cell.angle_alpha   90.00
_cell.angle_beta   90.00
_cell.angle_gamma   90.00
#
_symmetry.space_group_name_H-M   'P 1'
#
loop_
_entity.id
_entity.type
_entity.pdbx_description
1 polymer ?
#
loop_
_entity_poly.entity_id
_entity_poly.type
_entity_poly.pdbx_seq_one_letter_code
_entity_poly.pdbx_strand_id
1 'polypeptide(L)'
;MGRIGVLARAARALRLDSLWVVDHFLGFIPQVLWDEDFSWLAKPGSSPHAYFDYQVVLGHLAKRAGAVQLGVGVTEPIRRHPVLIAQSFMTLAHLTRKPPILGIGSGERENIAPYGLDFSNAVSRL
;
A
#
# COMPACT_ATOMS: atom_id res chain seq x y z
N MET A 1 8.05 3.50 -14.85
CA MET A 1 8.18 2.20 -14.14
C MET A 1 9.51 1.95 -13.43
N GLY A 2 10.63 2.65 -13.74
CA GLY A 2 11.94 2.39 -13.11
C GLY A 2 12.18 2.96 -11.70
N ARG A 3 11.29 3.81 -11.15
CA ARG A 3 11.53 4.57 -9.91
C ARG A 3 11.23 3.80 -8.62
N ILE A 4 10.22 2.93 -8.59
CA ILE A 4 9.83 2.21 -7.36
C ILE A 4 10.93 1.25 -6.90
N GLY A 5 11.58 0.52 -7.83
CA GLY A 5 12.72 -0.33 -7.50
C GLY A 5 13.97 0.41 -7.00
N VAL A 6 14.04 1.75 -7.13
CA VAL A 6 15.09 2.56 -6.49
C VAL A 6 14.85 2.65 -4.99
N LEU A 7 13.60 2.64 -4.52
CA LEU A 7 13.26 2.78 -3.09
C LEU A 7 13.84 1.62 -2.26
N ALA A 8 13.69 0.37 -2.71
CA ALA A 8 14.30 -0.77 -2.03
C ALA A 8 15.84 -0.69 -1.98
N ARG A 9 16.48 -0.19 -3.05
CA ARG A 9 17.93 0.00 -3.08
C ARG A 9 18.38 1.14 -2.15
N ALA A 10 17.63 2.23 -2.12
CA ALA A 10 17.88 3.36 -1.22
C ALA A 10 17.72 2.93 0.24
N ALA A 11 16.63 2.24 0.59
CA ALA A 11 16.41 1.72 1.94
C ALA A 11 17.56 0.81 2.41
N ARG A 12 18.08 -0.05 1.53
CA ARG A 12 19.27 -0.86 1.81
C ARG A 12 20.52 -0.02 2.03
N ALA A 13 20.78 0.96 1.17
CA ALA A 13 21.96 1.83 1.28
C ALA A 13 21.93 2.64 2.57
N LEU A 14 20.74 3.08 2.98
CA LEU A 14 20.49 3.81 4.23
C LEU A 14 20.38 2.90 5.46
N ARG A 15 20.48 1.57 5.29
CA ARG A 15 20.37 0.58 6.38
C ARG A 15 19.06 0.68 7.17
N LEU A 16 17.96 0.96 6.48
CA LEU A 16 16.64 0.91 7.09
C LEU A 16 16.24 -0.54 7.38
N ASP A 17 15.57 -0.76 8.51
CA ASP A 17 15.09 -2.11 8.88
C ASP A 17 13.89 -2.54 8.04
N SER A 18 13.03 -1.60 7.67
CA SER A 18 11.80 -1.87 6.94
C SER A 18 11.44 -0.80 5.91
N LEU A 19 10.66 -1.20 4.91
CA LEU A 19 10.06 -0.34 3.90
C LEU A 19 8.57 -0.66 3.80
N TRP A 20 7.76 0.40 3.85
CA TRP A 20 6.31 0.31 3.96
C TRP A 20 5.63 0.89 2.72
N VAL A 21 4.52 0.26 2.32
CA VAL A 21 3.60 0.75 1.30
C VAL A 21 2.21 0.94 1.90
N VAL A 22 1.37 1.73 1.22
CA VAL A 22 -0.02 2.00 1.64
C VAL A 22 -1.00 1.24 0.76
N ASP A 23 -2.17 0.91 1.31
CA ASP A 23 -3.26 0.24 0.59
C ASP A 23 -4.46 1.16 0.40
N HIS A 24 -4.46 1.92 -0.70
CA HIS A 24 -5.53 2.84 -1.07
C HIS A 24 -6.02 2.62 -2.50
N PHE A 25 -7.32 2.76 -2.68
CA PHE A 25 -7.95 2.94 -3.99
C PHE A 25 -8.21 4.42 -4.26
N LEU A 26 -8.48 5.21 -3.23
CA LEU A 26 -8.69 6.66 -3.31
C LEU A 26 -7.80 7.38 -2.29
N GLY A 27 -7.27 8.53 -2.70
CA GLY A 27 -6.68 9.49 -1.78
C GLY A 27 -7.72 10.28 -1.01
N PHE A 28 -7.31 10.83 0.13
CA PHE A 28 -8.15 11.66 1.00
C PHE A 28 -8.40 13.07 0.45
N ILE A 29 -7.64 13.50 -0.56
CA ILE A 29 -7.82 14.81 -1.20
C ILE A 29 -8.87 14.72 -2.32
N PRO A 30 -9.94 15.54 -2.28
CA PRO A 30 -10.90 15.62 -3.36
C PRO A 30 -10.24 16.06 -4.68
N GLN A 31 -10.60 15.42 -5.80
CA GLN A 31 -10.08 15.76 -7.14
C GLN A 31 -10.25 17.24 -7.50
N VAL A 32 -11.31 17.89 -7.02
CA VAL A 32 -11.59 19.32 -7.29
C VAL A 32 -10.59 20.28 -6.62
N LEU A 33 -9.90 19.83 -5.56
CA LEU A 33 -8.84 20.59 -4.90
C LEU A 33 -7.45 20.21 -5.42
N TRP A 34 -7.34 19.32 -6.41
CA TRP A 34 -6.05 18.79 -6.87
C TRP A 34 -5.48 19.60 -8.03
N ASP A 35 -4.94 20.77 -7.69
CA ASP A 35 -4.22 21.67 -8.60
C ASP A 35 -2.89 22.15 -7.99
N GLU A 36 -2.09 22.84 -8.82
CA GLU A 36 -0.75 23.31 -8.43
C GLU A 36 -0.79 24.38 -7.33
N ASP A 37 -1.93 25.07 -7.12
CA ASP A 37 -2.12 26.01 -6.02
C ASP A 37 -2.29 25.26 -4.68
N PHE A 38 -2.96 24.11 -4.70
CA PHE A 38 -3.10 23.25 -3.53
C PHE A 38 -1.83 22.46 -3.18
N SER A 39 -1.17 21.85 -4.18
CA SER A 39 0.01 21.02 -3.95
C SER A 39 0.97 20.99 -5.13
N TRP A 40 2.27 21.11 -4.85
CA TRP A 40 3.34 20.89 -5.83
C TRP A 40 3.38 19.47 -6.42
N LEU A 41 2.65 18.52 -5.83
CA LEU A 41 2.46 17.16 -6.37
C LEU A 41 1.38 17.09 -7.46
N ALA A 42 0.48 18.08 -7.54
CA ALA A 42 -0.68 18.11 -8.42
C ALA A 42 -0.35 18.61 -9.84
N LYS A 43 0.63 17.96 -10.47
CA LYS A 43 1.05 18.25 -11.85
C LYS A 43 -0.09 18.03 -12.85
N PRO A 44 -0.07 18.69 -14.02
CA PRO A 44 -1.07 18.48 -15.06
C PRO A 44 -1.23 16.98 -15.40
N GLY A 45 -2.48 16.50 -15.39
CA GLY A 45 -2.82 15.10 -15.66
C GLY A 45 -2.56 14.12 -14.51
N SER A 46 -2.09 14.60 -13.34
CA SER A 46 -2.02 13.77 -12.13
C SER A 46 -3.38 13.69 -11.42
N SER A 47 -3.51 12.71 -10.52
CA SER A 47 -4.70 12.52 -9.69
C SER A 47 -4.27 12.25 -8.25
N PRO A 48 -4.98 12.79 -7.24
CA PRO A 48 -4.74 12.43 -5.85
C PRO A 48 -5.16 10.99 -5.55
N HIS A 49 -5.83 10.32 -6.49
CA HIS A 49 -6.31 8.95 -6.37
C HIS A 49 -5.38 7.94 -7.06
N ALA A 50 -4.23 8.38 -7.57
CA ALA A 50 -3.30 7.53 -8.32
C ALA A 50 -2.46 6.62 -7.40
N TYR A 51 -3.07 5.58 -6.84
CA TYR A 51 -2.41 4.56 -6.02
C TYR A 51 -2.17 3.27 -6.81
N PHE A 52 -1.08 2.58 -6.49
CA PHE A 52 -0.81 1.23 -6.99
C PHE A 52 -1.37 0.18 -6.05
N ASP A 53 -1.69 -1.00 -6.57
CA ASP A 53 -1.97 -2.16 -5.73
C ASP A 53 -0.74 -2.51 -4.87
N TYR A 54 -0.96 -2.55 -3.56
CA TYR A 54 0.13 -2.71 -2.61
C TYR A 54 0.79 -4.10 -2.69
N GLN A 55 0.04 -5.17 -3.00
CA GLN A 55 0.57 -6.54 -3.10
C GLN A 55 1.49 -6.66 -4.31
N VAL A 56 1.09 -6.09 -5.45
CA VAL A 56 1.90 -6.02 -6.67
C VAL A 56 3.17 -5.20 -6.43
N VAL A 57 3.07 -4.05 -5.75
CA VAL A 57 4.25 -3.23 -5.41
C VAL A 57 5.21 -4.00 -4.50
N LEU A 58 4.72 -4.66 -3.45
CA LEU A 58 5.55 -5.49 -2.57
C LEU A 58 6.25 -6.62 -3.34
N GLY A 59 5.52 -7.32 -4.22
CA GLY A 59 6.08 -8.34 -5.10
C GLY A 59 7.18 -7.80 -6.02
N HIS A 60 6.98 -6.61 -6.59
CA HIS A 60 7.99 -5.93 -7.42
C HIS A 60 9.28 -5.59 -6.64
N LEU A 61 9.13 -5.22 -5.36
CA LEU A 61 10.23 -4.85 -4.47
C LEU A 61 10.96 -6.05 -3.88
N ALA A 62 10.30 -7.21 -3.76
CA ALA A 62 10.79 -8.40 -3.05
C ALA A 62 12.23 -8.80 -3.42
N LYS A 63 12.54 -8.92 -4.72
CA LYS A 63 13.89 -9.34 -5.19
C LYS A 63 14.99 -8.33 -4.83
N ARG A 64 14.63 -7.05 -4.61
CA ARG A 64 15.59 -5.96 -4.37
C ARG A 64 15.75 -5.61 -2.90
N ALA A 65 14.83 -6.03 -2.05
CA ALA A 65 14.74 -5.67 -0.63
C ALA A 65 15.96 -6.12 0.19
N GLY A 66 16.59 -7.25 -0.16
CA GLY A 66 17.77 -7.74 0.55
C GLY A 66 17.50 -7.92 2.05
N ALA A 67 18.18 -7.16 2.89
CA ALA A 67 17.98 -7.21 4.35
C ALA A 67 16.72 -6.47 4.85
N VAL A 68 16.16 -5.56 4.05
CA VAL A 68 15.02 -4.72 4.44
C VAL A 68 13.74 -5.55 4.47
N GLN A 69 12.98 -5.50 5.56
CA GLN A 69 11.65 -6.12 5.64
C GLN A 69 10.64 -5.27 4.87
N LEU A 70 9.75 -5.93 4.13
CA LEU A 70 8.69 -5.25 3.39
C LEU A 70 7.37 -5.35 4.15
N GLY A 71 6.62 -4.26 4.21
CA GLY A 71 5.35 -4.22 4.91
C GLY A 71 4.28 -3.33 4.28
N VAL A 72 3.04 -3.50 4.73
CA VAL A 72 1.90 -2.64 4.38
C VAL A 72 1.37 -1.96 5.63
N GLY A 73 1.11 -0.66 5.53
CA GLY A 73 0.55 0.15 6.61
C GLY A 73 -0.66 0.94 6.08
N VAL A 74 -1.89 0.48 6.27
CA VAL A 74 -2.32 -0.88 6.65
C VAL A 74 -3.28 -1.40 5.57
N THR A 75 -3.42 -2.72 5.44
CA THR A 75 -4.50 -3.35 4.63
C THR A 75 -5.69 -3.68 5.53
N GLU A 76 -6.80 -4.10 4.93
CA GLU A 76 -8.00 -4.50 5.66
C GLU A 76 -8.74 -5.66 4.95
N PRO A 77 -9.53 -6.48 5.67
CA PRO A 77 -10.21 -7.68 5.15
C PRO A 77 -11.62 -7.46 4.51
N ILE A 78 -12.13 -6.24 4.54
CA ILE A 78 -13.34 -5.72 3.88
C ILE A 78 -13.14 -5.65 2.37
N ARG A 79 -12.07 -5.02 1.85
CA ARG A 79 -11.79 -4.96 0.39
C ARG A 79 -11.09 -6.19 -0.16
N ARG A 80 -10.37 -6.95 0.67
CA ARG A 80 -9.65 -8.15 0.24
C ARG A 80 -9.93 -9.30 1.18
N HIS A 81 -10.32 -10.44 0.63
CA HIS A 81 -10.61 -11.63 1.43
C HIS A 81 -9.37 -12.03 2.28
N PRO A 82 -9.53 -12.34 3.58
CA PRO A 82 -8.41 -12.59 4.48
C PRO A 82 -7.50 -13.74 4.02
N VAL A 83 -8.06 -14.78 3.39
CA VAL A 83 -7.27 -15.87 2.79
C VAL A 83 -6.33 -15.37 1.68
N LEU A 84 -6.75 -14.39 0.86
CA LEU A 84 -5.91 -13.83 -0.19
C LEU A 84 -4.81 -12.92 0.40
N ILE A 85 -5.10 -12.21 1.49
CA ILE A 85 -4.08 -11.46 2.24
C ILE A 85 -3.02 -12.44 2.76
N ALA A 86 -3.45 -13.50 3.45
CA ALA A 86 -2.55 -14.53 4.00
C ALA A 86 -1.71 -15.20 2.90
N GLN A 87 -2.34 -15.58 1.78
CA GLN A 87 -1.64 -16.15 0.62
C GLN A 87 -0.57 -15.21 0.08
N SER A 88 -0.89 -13.94 -0.16
CA SER A 88 0.07 -12.96 -0.69
C SER A 88 1.24 -12.72 0.27
N PHE A 89 1.00 -12.67 1.58
CA PHE A 89 2.08 -12.48 2.57
C PHE A 89 2.94 -13.73 2.72
N MET A 90 2.36 -14.92 2.65
CA MET A 90 3.13 -16.17 2.61
C MET A 90 4.01 -16.23 1.35
N THR A 91 3.47 -15.87 0.18
CA THR A 91 4.27 -15.76 -1.05
C THR A 91 5.39 -14.74 -0.90
N LEU A 92 5.11 -13.55 -0.34
CA LEU A 92 6.12 -12.52 -0.10
C LEU A 92 7.23 -13.01 0.85
N ALA A 93 6.86 -13.79 1.88
CA ALA A 93 7.82 -14.40 2.80
C ALA A 93 8.76 -15.37 2.07
N HIS A 94 8.23 -16.21 1.17
CA HIS A 94 9.03 -17.10 0.34
C HIS A 94 9.97 -16.34 -0.61
N LEU A 95 9.47 -15.28 -1.26
CA LEU A 95 10.26 -14.48 -2.21
C LEU A 95 11.40 -13.70 -1.52
N THR A 96 11.20 -13.26 -0.29
CA THR A 96 12.17 -12.45 0.47
C THR A 96 13.03 -13.27 1.43
N ARG A 97 12.64 -14.52 1.72
CA ARG A 97 13.20 -15.36 2.80
C ARG A 97 13.20 -14.65 4.15
N LYS A 98 12.20 -13.79 4.38
CA LYS A 98 12.05 -12.96 5.58
C LYS A 98 10.56 -12.88 5.93
N PRO A 99 10.20 -12.74 7.21
CA PRO A 99 8.83 -12.45 7.57
C PRO A 99 8.47 -11.02 7.09
N PRO A 100 7.43 -10.85 6.25
CA PRO A 100 6.89 -9.54 5.92
C PRO A 100 6.11 -8.95 7.09
N ILE A 101 5.92 -7.63 7.08
CA ILE A 101 5.16 -6.93 8.12
C ILE A 101 3.73 -6.66 7.63
N LEU A 102 2.76 -7.40 8.17
CA LEU A 102 1.35 -7.27 7.83
C LEU A 102 0.65 -6.32 8.81
N GLY A 103 0.54 -5.04 8.44
CA GLY A 103 -0.33 -4.11 9.15
C GLY A 103 -1.78 -4.30 8.73
N ILE A 104 -2.66 -4.56 9.70
CA ILE A 104 -4.12 -4.66 9.48
C ILE A 104 -4.81 -3.54 10.27
N GLY A 105 -5.77 -2.86 9.65
CA GLY A 105 -6.62 -1.88 10.32
C GLY A 105 -8.07 -1.95 9.87
N SER A 106 -8.94 -1.18 10.51
CA SER A 106 -10.38 -1.17 10.21
C SER A 106 -10.71 -0.59 8.83
N GLY A 107 -9.72 0.01 8.15
CA GLY A 107 -9.94 0.76 6.93
C GLY A 107 -10.56 2.13 7.18
N GLU A 108 -10.81 2.84 6.08
CA GLU A 108 -11.29 4.22 6.07
C GLU A 108 -12.51 4.33 5.15
N ARG A 109 -13.51 5.11 5.57
CA ARG A 109 -14.80 5.18 4.89
C ARG A 109 -14.66 5.67 3.45
N GLU A 110 -13.82 6.67 3.21
CA GLU A 110 -13.50 7.23 1.90
C GLU A 110 -12.88 6.20 0.95
N ASN A 111 -12.21 5.19 1.48
CA ASN A 111 -11.50 4.18 0.71
C ASN A 111 -12.36 2.93 0.45
N ILE A 112 -13.52 2.83 1.12
CA ILE A 112 -14.39 1.64 1.17
C ILE A 112 -15.79 1.95 0.61
N ALA A 113 -16.47 2.96 1.16
CA ALA A 113 -17.87 3.26 0.84
C ALA A 113 -18.13 3.60 -0.64
N PRO A 114 -17.24 4.32 -1.37
CA PRO A 114 -17.46 4.60 -2.80
C PRO A 114 -17.53 3.35 -3.68
N TYR A 115 -17.05 2.21 -3.20
CA TYR A 115 -17.06 0.94 -3.91
C TYR A 115 -18.25 0.05 -3.52
N GLY A 116 -19.24 0.59 -2.80
CA GLY A 116 -20.44 -0.14 -2.39
C GLY A 116 -20.22 -1.13 -1.24
N LEU A 117 -19.08 -1.04 -0.54
CA LEU A 117 -18.75 -1.90 0.58
C LEU A 117 -19.25 -1.29 1.90
N ASP A 118 -19.84 -2.12 2.75
CA ASP A 118 -20.35 -1.70 4.06
C ASP A 118 -19.22 -1.42 5.06
N PHE A 119 -19.23 -0.22 5.63
CA PHE A 119 -18.28 0.26 6.63
C PHE A 119 -18.87 0.38 8.05
N SER A 120 -20.15 0.05 8.24
CA SER A 120 -20.88 0.29 9.49
C SER A 120 -20.28 -0.39 10.72
N ASN A 121 -19.66 -1.56 10.54
CA ASN A 121 -19.06 -2.38 11.61
C ASN A 121 -17.63 -2.79 11.27
N ALA A 122 -16.82 -1.84 10.78
CA ALA A 122 -15.49 -2.11 10.25
C ALA A 122 -14.55 -2.86 11.22
N VAL A 123 -14.62 -2.54 12.51
CA VAL A 123 -13.81 -3.20 13.56
C VAL A 123 -14.22 -4.67 13.76
N SER A 124 -15.51 -5.01 13.62
CA SER A 124 -15.97 -6.40 13.79
C SER A 124 -15.59 -7.32 12.63
N ARG A 125 -15.01 -6.75 11.57
CA ARG A 125 -14.57 -7.50 10.37
C ARG A 125 -13.06 -7.78 10.37
N LEU A 126 -12.32 -7.28 11.37
CA LEU A 126 -10.91 -7.59 11.62
C LEU A 126 -10.74 -9.02 12.14
#